data_AF-A0A4U8Q0Z3-F1
#
_entry.id   AF-A0A4U8Q0Z3-F1
#
_cell.length_a   1.000
_cell.length_b   1.000
_cell.length_c   1.000
_cell.angle_alpha   90.00
_cell.angle_beta   90.00
_cell.angle_gamma   90.00
#
_symmetry.space_group_name_H-M   'P 1'
#
loop_
_entity.id
_entity.type
_entity.pdbx_description
1 polymer ?
#
loop_
_entity_poly.entity_id
_entity_poly.type
_entity_poly.pdbx_seq_one_letter_code
_entity_poly.pdbx_strand_id
1 'polypeptide(L)'
;MKVLYKNMDQLLSVMDVNKAEYLMDEEILEFCGPEEDFGIKISLPLAEKIISALYQDDKADVTQFTYCEIDSFYEDDDEDEEDDDFDEDDDEDFIDEILDSMEQNKIPGSRRITFPRK
;
A
#
# COMPACT_ATOMS: atom_id res chain seq x y z
N MET A 1 6.51 3.44 12.00
CA MET A 1 6.51 1.97 12.17
C MET A 1 6.72 1.29 10.83
N LYS A 2 7.29 0.08 10.79
CA LYS A 2 7.51 -0.69 9.54
C LYS A 2 6.78 -2.03 9.58
N VAL A 3 5.96 -2.31 8.57
CA VAL A 3 5.18 -3.56 8.51
C VAL A 3 5.62 -4.40 7.32
N LEU A 4 5.97 -5.66 7.57
CA LEU A 4 6.28 -6.67 6.56
C LEU A 4 5.01 -7.47 6.26
N TYR A 5 4.56 -7.45 5.01
CA TYR A 5 3.30 -8.06 4.59
C TYR A 5 3.42 -8.73 3.22
N LYS A 6 2.38 -9.47 2.81
CA LYS A 6 2.22 -9.92 1.43
C LYS A 6 1.23 -9.00 0.74
N ASN A 7 1.63 -8.39 -0.36
CA ASN A 7 0.74 -7.56 -1.17
C ASN A 7 -0.25 -8.42 -1.97
N MET A 8 -1.14 -7.79 -2.74
CA MET A 8 -2.13 -8.48 -3.58
C MET A 8 -1.49 -9.54 -4.51
N ASP A 9 -0.32 -9.23 -5.08
CA ASP A 9 0.46 -10.12 -5.95
C ASP A 9 1.18 -11.26 -5.21
N GLN A 10 0.92 -11.46 -3.91
CA GLN A 10 1.60 -12.44 -3.06
C GLN A 10 3.12 -12.23 -2.97
N LEU A 11 3.58 -10.99 -3.17
CA LEU A 11 4.97 -10.60 -3.01
C LEU A 11 5.23 -10.05 -1.61
N LEU A 12 6.43 -10.36 -1.12
CA LEU A 12 6.91 -9.84 0.15
C LEU A 12 7.23 -8.36 0.02
N SER A 13 6.53 -7.53 0.80
CA SER A 13 6.62 -6.08 0.74
C SER A 13 6.76 -5.49 2.13
N VAL A 14 7.38 -4.32 2.23
CA VAL A 14 7.52 -3.57 3.49
C VAL A 14 6.96 -2.18 3.28
N MET A 15 6.08 -1.75 4.19
CA MET A 15 5.49 -0.42 4.17
C MET A 15 5.89 0.35 5.43
N ASP A 16 6.18 1.64 5.26
CA ASP A 16 6.22 2.59 6.36
C ASP A 16 4.79 2.97 6.73
N VAL A 17 4.44 2.75 8.00
CA VAL A 17 3.09 2.90 8.52
C VAL A 17 3.09 4.01 9.56
N ASN A 18 2.16 4.95 9.38
CA ASN A 18 1.96 6.11 10.23
C ASN A 18 0.96 5.83 11.36
N LYS A 19 -0.05 5.00 11.07
CA LYS A 19 -1.13 4.64 11.99
C LYS A 19 -1.54 3.18 11.75
N ALA A 20 -1.93 2.48 12.82
CA ALA A 20 -2.55 1.17 12.71
C ALA A 20 -3.81 1.13 13.59
N GLU A 21 -4.93 0.70 13.04
CA GLU A 21 -6.24 0.72 13.72
C GLU A 21 -7.03 -0.57 13.48
N TYR A 22 -7.73 -1.04 14.51
CA TYR A 22 -8.54 -2.25 14.41
C TYR A 22 -10.02 -1.90 14.25
N LEU A 23 -10.60 -2.28 13.12
CA LEU A 23 -12.00 -2.12 12.77
C LEU A 23 -12.79 -3.30 13.34
N MET A 24 -13.46 -3.09 14.48
CA MET A 24 -14.11 -4.16 15.23
C MET A 24 -15.23 -4.86 14.46
N ASP A 25 -16.02 -4.12 13.69
CA ASP A 25 -17.18 -4.66 12.99
C ASP A 25 -16.77 -5.57 11.81
N GLU A 26 -15.58 -5.35 11.26
CA GLU A 26 -15.09 -6.05 10.05
C GLU A 26 -14.03 -7.12 10.36
N GLU A 27 -13.51 -7.13 11.59
CA GLU A 27 -12.37 -7.94 12.01
C GLU A 27 -11.12 -7.68 11.14
N ILE A 28 -10.86 -6.40 10.87
CA ILE A 28 -9.73 -5.94 10.05
C ILE A 28 -8.78 -5.10 10.90
N LEU A 29 -7.48 -5.37 10.77
CA LEU A 29 -6.44 -4.45 11.21
C LEU A 29 -5.94 -3.68 9.99
N GLU A 30 -6.23 -2.38 10.00
CA GLU A 30 -5.82 -1.40 9.01
C GLU A 30 -4.43 -0.83 9.35
N PHE A 31 -3.63 -0.62 8.30
CA PHE A 31 -2.35 0.06 8.36
C PHE A 31 -2.36 1.23 7.39
N CYS A 32 -2.25 2.45 7.92
CA CYS A 32 -2.23 3.65 7.11
C CYS A 32 -0.82 4.00 6.64
N GLY A 33 -0.62 3.99 5.33
CA GLY A 33 0.64 4.29 4.67
C GLY A 33 0.76 5.76 4.26
N PRO A 34 1.88 6.14 3.63
CA PRO A 34 2.03 7.47 3.04
C PRO A 34 1.32 7.61 1.68
N GLU A 35 1.18 6.53 0.93
CA GLU A 35 0.60 6.51 -0.43
C GLU A 35 -0.73 5.76 -0.45
N GLU A 36 -0.79 4.61 0.21
CA GLU A 36 -1.96 3.74 0.23
C GLU A 36 -2.12 3.10 1.61
N ASP A 37 -3.37 2.82 1.96
CA ASP A 37 -3.73 2.08 3.16
C ASP A 37 -3.97 0.61 2.80
N PHE A 38 -3.71 -0.29 3.75
CA PHE A 38 -4.05 -1.70 3.55
C PHE A 38 -4.52 -2.38 4.82
N GLY A 39 -5.34 -3.41 4.65
CA GLY A 39 -5.89 -4.19 5.74
C GLY A 39 -5.36 -5.62 5.78
N ILE A 40 -5.48 -6.23 6.96
CA ILE A 40 -5.43 -7.68 7.10
C ILE A 40 -6.62 -8.16 7.91
N LYS A 41 -7.15 -9.33 7.54
CA LYS A 41 -8.24 -9.96 8.31
C LYS A 41 -7.68 -10.73 9.50
N ILE A 42 -8.09 -10.36 10.71
CA ILE A 42 -7.47 -10.84 11.94
C ILE A 42 -8.40 -10.70 13.15
N SER A 43 -8.26 -11.57 14.15
CA SER A 43 -9.01 -11.44 15.40
C SER A 43 -8.41 -10.38 16.33
N LEU A 44 -9.27 -9.74 17.13
CA LEU A 44 -8.89 -8.72 18.12
C LEU A 44 -7.67 -9.09 19.00
N PRO A 45 -7.59 -10.29 19.62
CA PRO A 45 -6.44 -10.62 20.49
C PRO A 45 -5.11 -10.72 19.74
N LEU A 46 -5.13 -10.97 18.43
CA LEU A 46 -3.94 -10.97 17.60
C LEU A 46 -3.63 -9.56 17.10
N ALA A 47 -4.63 -8.76 16.77
CA ALA A 47 -4.47 -7.35 16.44
C ALA A 47 -3.81 -6.57 17.60
N GLU A 48 -4.27 -6.77 18.83
CA GLU A 48 -3.69 -6.16 20.03
C GLU A 48 -2.19 -6.46 20.19
N LYS A 49 -1.77 -7.69 19.85
CA LYS A 49 -0.36 -8.09 19.88
C LYS A 49 0.45 -7.36 18.82
N ILE A 50 -0.09 -7.25 17.61
CA ILE A 50 0.58 -6.58 16.50
C ILE A 50 0.73 -5.08 16.80
N ILE A 51 -0.35 -4.43 17.27
CA ILE A 51 -0.32 -3.00 17.64
C ILE A 51 0.67 -2.78 18.78
N SER A 52 0.67 -3.65 19.79
CA SER A 52 1.64 -3.55 20.90
C SER A 52 3.08 -3.71 20.43
N ALA A 53 3.34 -4.65 19.51
CA ALA A 53 4.67 -4.85 18.91
C ALA A 53 5.10 -3.63 18.07
N LEU A 54 4.17 -3.05 17.30
CA LEU A 54 4.43 -1.83 16.54
C LEU A 54 4.77 -0.65 17.45
N TYR A 55 4.10 -0.51 18.59
CA TYR A 55 4.42 0.52 19.57
C TYR A 55 5.80 0.33 20.23
N GLN A 56 6.21 -0.90 20.52
CA GLN A 56 7.44 -1.20 21.27
C GLN A 56 8.68 -1.30 20.36
N ASP A 57 8.55 -2.04 19.26
CA ASP A 57 9.66 -2.43 18.39
C ASP A 57 9.68 -1.67 17.06
N ASP A 58 8.64 -0.85 16.80
CA ASP A 58 8.45 -0.08 15.57
C ASP A 58 8.35 -0.98 14.32
N LYS A 59 8.13 -2.29 14.51
CA LYS A 59 8.16 -3.32 13.47
C LYS A 59 7.13 -4.42 13.73
N ALA A 60 6.48 -4.90 12.68
CA ALA A 60 5.66 -6.11 12.73
C ALA A 60 5.76 -6.96 11.45
N ASP A 61 5.66 -8.28 11.62
CA ASP A 61 5.51 -9.24 10.53
C ASP A 61 4.08 -9.77 10.51
N VAL A 62 3.38 -9.47 9.42
CA VAL A 62 1.99 -9.86 9.18
C VAL A 62 1.84 -10.74 7.94
N THR A 63 2.94 -11.31 7.42
CA THR A 63 2.97 -12.11 6.18
C THR A 63 2.16 -13.40 6.23
N GLN A 64 1.76 -13.83 7.43
CA GLN A 64 0.88 -14.97 7.65
C GLN A 64 -0.60 -14.64 7.42
N PHE A 65 -0.98 -13.36 7.45
CA PHE A 65 -2.36 -12.92 7.31
C PHE A 65 -2.68 -12.60 5.85
N THR A 66 -3.96 -12.68 5.53
CA THR A 66 -4.46 -12.39 4.18
C THR A 66 -4.62 -10.90 4.03
N TYR A 67 -4.02 -10.36 2.96
CA TYR A 67 -4.26 -9.00 2.49
C TYR A 67 -5.76 -8.76 2.30
N CYS A 68 -6.25 -7.65 2.82
CA CYS A 68 -7.58 -7.14 2.57
C CYS A 68 -7.42 -5.76 1.97
N GLU A 69 -8.02 -5.56 0.80
CA GLU A 69 -8.23 -4.23 0.27
C GLU A 69 -9.18 -3.52 1.23
N ILE A 70 -8.77 -2.35 1.71
CA ILE A 70 -9.64 -1.46 2.43
C ILE A 70 -10.06 -0.48 1.35
N ASP A 71 -11.30 -0.61 0.86
CA ASP A 71 -11.94 0.51 0.19
C ASP A 71 -11.84 1.65 1.21
N SER A 72 -11.23 2.76 0.82
CA SER A 72 -11.25 3.99 1.60
C SER A 72 -12.71 4.35 1.86
N PHE A 73 -13.30 3.84 2.95
CA PHE A 73 -14.67 4.15 3.36
C PHE A 73 -14.80 5.62 3.82
N TYR A 74 -13.69 6.34 3.80
CA TYR A 74 -13.55 7.78 3.93
C TYR A 74 -13.09 8.42 2.60
N GLU A 75 -13.49 7.88 1.44
CA GLU A 75 -13.61 8.74 0.26
C GLU A 75 -14.53 9.88 0.67
N ASP A 76 -13.96 11.08 0.59
CA ASP A 76 -14.58 12.35 0.90
C ASP A 76 -16.01 12.38 0.35
N ASP A 77 -16.91 12.84 1.20
CA ASP A 77 -18.16 13.50 0.81
C ASP A 77 -17.75 14.84 0.12
N ASP A 78 -16.96 14.76 -0.96
CA ASP A 78 -16.58 15.89 -1.79
C ASP A 78 -17.83 16.27 -2.58
N GLU A 79 -18.62 17.15 -1.96
CA GLU A 79 -19.65 17.94 -2.59
C GLU A 79 -19.12 18.53 -3.91
N ASP A 80 -19.89 18.35 -4.98
CA ASP A 80 -19.69 18.90 -6.31
C ASP A 80 -19.22 20.38 -6.27
N GLU A 81 -18.03 20.70 -6.78
CA GLU A 81 -17.76 22.01 -7.39
C GLU A 81 -17.08 21.82 -8.75
N GLU A 82 -17.87 22.04 -9.80
CA GLU A 82 -17.51 22.06 -11.21
C GLU A 82 -16.49 23.17 -11.57
N ASP A 83 -15.83 22.94 -12.71
CA ASP A 83 -15.07 23.84 -13.60
C ASP A 83 -13.61 24.20 -13.25
N ASP A 84 -12.68 23.56 -13.97
CA ASP A 84 -11.51 24.26 -14.51
C ASP A 84 -11.23 23.79 -15.95
N ASP A 85 -11.57 24.65 -16.91
CA ASP A 85 -11.23 24.54 -18.34
C ASP A 85 -9.69 24.54 -18.52
N PHE A 86 -9.08 23.35 -18.56
CA PHE A 86 -7.68 23.19 -18.98
C PHE A 86 -7.61 22.84 -20.47
N ASP A 87 -7.08 23.77 -21.28
CA ASP A 87 -6.75 23.56 -22.70
C ASP A 87 -5.75 22.39 -22.85
N GLU A 88 -6.22 21.31 -23.47
CA GLU A 88 -5.51 20.05 -23.75
C GLU A 88 -4.77 20.14 -25.09
N ASP A 89 -3.56 20.71 -25.15
CA ASP A 89 -2.83 20.81 -26.43
C ASP A 89 -1.28 20.97 -26.34
N ASP A 90 -0.56 20.37 -25.37
CA ASP A 90 0.93 20.32 -25.45
C ASP A 90 1.71 19.23 -24.67
N ASP A 91 1.10 18.10 -24.25
CA ASP A 91 1.77 17.09 -23.39
C ASP A 91 2.14 15.76 -24.07
N GLU A 92 1.70 15.49 -25.31
CA GLU A 92 1.99 14.21 -25.99
C GLU A 92 3.48 14.07 -26.37
N ASP A 93 4.16 15.16 -26.75
CA ASP A 93 5.56 15.12 -27.19
C ASP A 93 6.57 14.92 -26.04
N PHE A 94 6.20 15.29 -24.80
CA PHE A 94 7.07 15.16 -23.63
C PHE A 94 7.11 13.72 -23.08
N ILE A 95 5.99 13.01 -23.16
CA ILE A 95 5.87 11.63 -22.66
C ILE A 95 6.65 10.67 -23.57
N ASP A 96 6.62 10.87 -24.88
CA ASP A 96 7.37 10.07 -25.84
C ASP A 96 8.89 10.28 -25.70
N GLU A 97 9.36 11.52 -25.43
CA GLU A 97 10.78 11.80 -25.16
C GLU A 97 11.27 11.14 -23.86
N ILE A 98 10.42 11.06 -22.83
CA ILE A 98 10.73 10.36 -21.57
C ILE A 98 10.81 8.84 -21.78
N LEU A 99 9.86 8.26 -22.50
CA LEU A 99 9.82 6.81 -22.74
C LEU A 99 11.01 6.33 -23.58
N ASP A 100 11.40 7.09 -24.61
CA ASP A 100 12.60 6.81 -25.40
C ASP A 100 13.91 6.91 -24.58
N SER A 101 13.95 7.79 -23.58
CA SER A 101 15.10 7.92 -22.66
C SER A 101 15.21 6.74 -21.67
N MET A 102 14.08 6.10 -21.34
CA MET A 102 14.03 4.94 -20.45
C MET A 102 14.40 3.64 -21.17
N GLU A 103 14.06 3.48 -22.46
CA GLU A 103 14.49 2.31 -23.25
C GLU A 103 16.01 2.23 -23.46
N GLN A 104 16.71 3.36 -23.49
CA GLN A 104 18.17 3.40 -23.63
C GLN A 104 18.91 3.06 -22.33
N ASN A 105 18.29 3.31 -21.17
CA ASN A 105 18.84 2.97 -19.87
C ASN A 105 18.37 1.57 -19.47
N LYS A 106 19.15 0.55 -19.86
CA LYS A 106 19.04 -0.83 -19.33
C LYS A 106 19.29 -0.83 -17.82
N ILE A 107 18.34 -0.33 -17.04
CA ILE A 107 18.25 -0.59 -15.61
C ILE A 107 17.86 -2.07 -15.52
N PRO A 108 18.73 -2.95 -15.00
CA PRO A 108 18.35 -4.34 -14.80
C PRO A 108 17.14 -4.35 -13.87
N GLY A 109 15.98 -4.70 -14.42
CA GLY A 109 14.71 -4.74 -13.69
C GLY A 109 14.86 -5.44 -12.34
N SER A 110 14.13 -4.94 -11.35
CA SER A 110 14.14 -5.47 -9.98
C SER A 110 13.98 -6.99 -10.01
N ARG A 111 14.99 -7.71 -9.51
CA ARG A 111 14.95 -9.18 -9.45
C ARG A 111 13.99 -9.60 -8.34
N ARG A 112 12.84 -10.15 -8.72
CA ARG A 112 11.86 -10.74 -7.80
C ARG A 112 12.47 -11.91 -7.04
N ILE A 113 12.48 -11.85 -5.71
CA ILE A 113 12.90 -12.97 -4.85
C ILE A 113 11.65 -13.79 -4.50
N THR A 114 11.63 -15.06 -4.90
CA THR A 114 10.55 -16.00 -4.55
C THR A 114 10.93 -16.87 -3.36
N PHE A 115 9.95 -17.38 -2.60
CA PHE A 115 10.20 -18.30 -1.50
C PHE A 115 10.78 -19.64 -1.99
N PRO A 116 11.69 -20.28 -1.22
CA PRO A 116 12.14 -21.64 -1.52
C PRO A 116 10.94 -22.61 -1.46
N ARG A 117 10.75 -23.39 -2.53
CA ARG A 117 9.76 -24.48 -2.54
C ARG A 117 10.25 -25.57 -1.58
N LYS A 118 9.38 -26.00 -0.66
CA LYS A 118 9.57 -27.21 0.17
C LYS A 118 9.25 -28.45 -0.63
#